data_AF-A0A7Z7PQN0-F1
#
_entry.id   AF-A0A7Z7PQN0-F1
#
_cell.length_a   1.000
_cell.length_b   1.000
_cell.length_c   1.000
_cell.angle_alpha   90.00
_cell.angle_beta   90.00
_cell.angle_gamma   90.00
#
_symmetry.space_group_name_H-M   'P 1'
#
loop_
_entity.id
_entity.type
_entity.pdbx_description
1 polymer ?
#
loop_
_entity_poly.entity_id
_entity_poly.type
_entity_poly.pdbx_seq_one_letter_code
_entity_poly.pdbx_strand_id
1 'polypeptide(L)'
;MKRFVLFFMIIVVATLAFSTARLIITLKDGTVIEYNMEDIESILYKVEEPKPLNSINMSLEKLTFTPGEEIKLRFFIATTLPSNAWIGIVPSEIPHGSEAENDKHDLTFKYLNGMSEGTMTFKAPAKPGMYDFRLHDTDNNGKELDFLTFEVK
;
A
#
# COMPACT_ATOMS: atom_id res chain seq x y z
N MET A 1 45.82 -60.45 26.94
CA MET A 1 45.51 -59.11 26.37
C MET A 1 44.03 -59.01 26.03
N LYS A 2 43.20 -58.36 26.86
CA LYS A 2 42.04 -57.56 26.42
C LYS A 2 41.83 -56.49 27.50
N ARG A 3 42.16 -55.24 27.15
CA ARG A 3 42.01 -54.09 28.04
C ARG A 3 40.52 -53.76 28.12
N PHE A 4 39.97 -53.73 29.33
CA PHE A 4 38.65 -53.14 29.59
C PHE A 4 38.83 -51.62 29.57
N VAL A 5 38.28 -50.97 28.54
CA VAL A 5 38.18 -49.51 28.48
C VAL A 5 36.81 -49.13 29.01
N LEU A 6 36.83 -48.41 30.12
CA LEU A 6 35.66 -47.84 30.79
C LEU A 6 35.25 -46.56 30.02
N PHE A 7 34.09 -46.56 29.36
CA PHE A 7 33.53 -45.35 28.76
C PHE A 7 32.78 -44.58 29.85
N PHE A 8 33.40 -43.51 30.36
CA PHE A 8 32.67 -42.45 31.06
C PHE A 8 31.89 -41.65 30.02
N MET A 9 30.60 -41.94 29.88
CA MET A 9 29.69 -41.04 29.17
C MET A 9 29.31 -39.92 30.13
N ILE A 10 30.08 -38.82 30.08
CA ILE A 10 29.67 -37.55 30.66
C ILE A 10 28.50 -37.06 29.80
N ILE A 11 27.27 -37.35 30.19
CA ILE A 11 26.12 -36.60 29.68
C ILE A 11 26.21 -35.24 30.35
N VAL A 12 26.78 -34.29 29.62
CA VAL A 12 26.63 -32.87 29.91
C VAL A 12 25.13 -32.59 29.81
N VAL A 13 24.45 -32.48 30.94
CA VAL A 13 23.12 -31.85 31.01
C VAL A 13 23.36 -30.37 30.76
N ALA A 14 23.54 -30.01 29.50
CA ALA A 14 23.35 -28.66 29.05
C ALA A 14 21.84 -28.43 29.16
N THR A 15 21.41 -27.81 30.26
CA THR A 15 20.14 -27.09 30.26
C THR A 15 20.26 -26.04 29.16
N LEU A 16 19.83 -26.40 27.95
CA LEU A 16 19.47 -25.44 26.93
C LEU A 16 18.34 -24.63 27.57
N ALA A 17 18.69 -23.47 28.12
CA ALA A 17 17.73 -22.42 28.36
C ALA A 17 17.18 -22.06 26.98
N PHE A 18 16.14 -22.76 26.55
CA PHE A 18 15.31 -22.32 25.45
C PHE A 18 14.77 -20.97 25.91
N SER A 19 15.37 -19.90 25.42
CA SER A 19 14.79 -18.56 25.54
C SER A 19 13.36 -18.70 25.06
N THR A 20 12.39 -18.57 25.97
CA THR A 20 10.96 -18.66 25.63
C THR A 20 10.62 -17.41 24.85
N ALA A 21 10.94 -17.43 23.56
CA ALA A 21 10.65 -16.34 22.66
C ALA A 21 9.14 -16.11 22.67
N ARG A 22 8.74 -14.84 22.73
CA ARG A 22 7.35 -14.43 22.70
C ARG A 22 7.08 -13.55 21.50
N LEU A 23 5.92 -13.73 20.88
CA LEU A 23 5.33 -12.75 19.98
C LEU A 23 4.53 -11.75 20.81
N ILE A 24 4.88 -10.47 20.72
CA ILE A 24 4.19 -9.38 21.42
C ILE A 24 3.50 -8.49 20.38
N ILE A 25 2.18 -8.35 20.49
CA ILE A 25 1.37 -7.47 19.64
C ILE A 25 0.77 -6.36 20.52
N THR A 26 1.15 -5.11 20.25
CA THR A 26 0.58 -3.94 20.93
C THR A 26 -0.45 -3.27 20.04
N LEU A 27 -1.69 -3.16 20.52
CA LEU A 27 -2.78 -2.48 19.83
C LEU A 27 -2.75 -0.97 20.11
N LYS A 28 -3.44 -0.20 19.27
CA LYS A 28 -3.49 1.28 19.39
C LYS A 28 -4.18 1.77 20.67
N ASP A 29 -5.05 0.96 21.25
CA ASP A 29 -5.69 1.23 22.55
C ASP A 29 -4.79 0.89 23.75
N GLY A 30 -3.57 0.41 23.50
CA GLY A 30 -2.61 0.01 24.52
C GLY A 30 -2.73 -1.45 24.96
N THR A 31 -3.66 -2.23 24.40
CA THR A 31 -3.77 -3.67 24.68
C THR A 31 -2.51 -4.39 24.22
N VAL A 32 -1.97 -5.25 25.07
CA VAL A 32 -0.80 -6.09 24.77
C VAL A 32 -1.24 -7.55 24.72
N ILE A 33 -0.97 -8.22 23.61
CA ILE A 33 -1.24 -9.64 23.40
C ILE A 33 0.11 -10.36 23.30
N GLU A 34 0.34 -11.35 24.14
CA GLU A 34 1.58 -12.15 24.17
C GLU A 34 1.28 -13.61 23.87
N TYR A 35 2.08 -14.22 22.99
CA TYR A 35 2.05 -15.66 22.69
C TYR A 35 3.44 -16.26 22.85
N ASN A 36 3.55 -17.46 23.42
CA ASN A 36 4.82 -18.19 23.37
C ASN A 36 5.03 -18.73 21.96
N MET A 37 6.26 -18.62 21.44
CA MET A 37 6.57 -19.07 20.09
C MET A 37 6.37 -20.58 19.88
N GLU A 38 6.43 -21.38 20.95
CA GLU A 38 6.17 -22.84 20.89
C GLU A 38 4.69 -23.19 20.65
N ASP A 39 3.78 -22.26 20.98
CA ASP A 39 2.33 -22.44 20.82
C ASP A 39 1.83 -21.98 19.43
N ILE A 40 2.71 -21.44 18.58
CA ILE A 40 2.34 -20.84 17.29
C ILE A 40 2.64 -21.81 16.15
N GLU A 41 1.59 -22.30 15.49
CA GLU A 41 1.72 -23.13 14.28
C GLU A 41 1.96 -22.29 13.01
N SER A 42 1.27 -21.16 12.87
CA SER A 42 1.46 -20.21 11.77
C SER A 42 1.01 -18.80 12.17
N ILE A 43 1.58 -17.78 11.52
CA ILE A 43 1.15 -16.39 11.61
C ILE A 43 0.69 -15.97 10.22
N LEU A 44 -0.62 -15.77 10.07
CA LEU A 44 -1.21 -15.27 8.84
C LEU A 44 -1.76 -13.86 9.09
N TYR A 45 -1.21 -12.87 8.37
CA TYR A 45 -1.78 -11.54 8.32
C TYR A 45 -2.46 -11.37 6.96
N LYS A 46 -3.77 -11.13 6.97
CA LYS A 46 -4.56 -10.78 5.79
C LYS A 46 -4.82 -9.29 5.85
N VAL A 47 -4.29 -8.55 4.89
CA VAL A 47 -4.72 -7.18 4.69
C VAL A 47 -6.05 -7.24 3.94
N GLU A 48 -7.13 -6.76 4.55
CA GLU A 48 -8.27 -6.28 3.76
C GLU A 48 -7.75 -5.08 2.98
N GLU A 49 -7.57 -5.26 1.67
CA GLU A 49 -6.71 -4.47 0.79
C GLU A 49 -6.34 -3.10 1.36
N PRO A 50 -5.06 -2.85 1.70
CA PRO A 50 -4.68 -1.51 2.04
C PRO A 50 -4.85 -0.77 0.73
N LYS A 51 -5.88 0.08 0.58
CA LYS A 51 -5.84 1.11 -0.45
C LYS A 51 -4.51 1.81 -0.25
N PRO A 52 -3.48 1.69 -1.13
CA PRO A 52 -2.24 2.39 -0.94
C PRO A 52 -2.54 3.88 -0.72
N LEU A 53 -2.43 4.30 0.54
CA LEU A 53 -2.34 5.71 0.91
C LEU A 53 -1.07 6.34 0.31
N ASN A 54 -0.10 5.51 -0.08
CA ASN A 54 1.15 5.91 -0.67
C ASN A 54 1.25 5.36 -2.10
N SER A 55 0.91 6.22 -3.06
CA SER A 55 1.27 6.03 -4.46
C SER A 55 2.80 6.08 -4.62
N ILE A 56 3.33 5.31 -5.57
CA ILE A 56 4.75 5.37 -5.96
C ILE A 56 5.00 6.42 -7.04
N ASN A 57 3.99 6.72 -7.87
CA ASN A 57 4.10 7.64 -8.99
C ASN A 57 3.54 9.04 -8.68
N MET A 58 2.79 9.22 -7.60
CA MET A 58 2.07 10.45 -7.28
C MET A 58 2.23 10.85 -5.82
N SER A 59 2.20 12.16 -5.55
CA SER A 59 2.21 12.68 -4.19
C SER A 59 1.41 13.97 -4.04
N LEU A 60 0.88 14.17 -2.84
CA LEU A 60 0.17 15.38 -2.41
C LEU A 60 0.84 15.94 -1.15
N GLU A 61 0.68 17.25 -0.93
CA GLU A 61 1.16 17.91 0.30
C GLU A 61 0.26 17.62 1.51
N LYS A 62 -1.01 17.33 1.25
CA LYS A 62 -2.01 16.91 2.23
C LYS A 62 -3.05 16.01 1.57
N LEU A 63 -3.79 15.25 2.36
CA LEU A 63 -4.80 14.29 1.88
C LEU A 63 -6.24 14.71 2.18
N THR A 64 -6.45 15.93 2.67
CA THR A 64 -7.77 16.46 3.00
C THR A 64 -7.92 17.86 2.41
N PHE A 65 -8.99 18.06 1.65
CA PHE A 65 -9.28 19.30 0.94
C PHE A 65 -10.72 19.76 1.21
N THR A 66 -10.95 21.07 1.19
CA THR A 66 -12.32 21.59 1.18
C THR A 66 -12.91 21.53 -0.23
N PRO A 67 -14.25 21.48 -0.39
CA PRO A 67 -14.88 21.52 -1.70
C PRO A 67 -14.39 22.68 -2.57
N GLY A 68 -13.95 22.38 -3.79
CA GLY A 68 -13.42 23.38 -4.73
C GLY A 68 -12.01 23.91 -4.43
N GLU A 69 -11.35 23.42 -3.38
CA GLU A 69 -9.95 23.75 -3.10
C GLU A 69 -9.05 23.35 -4.28
N GLU A 70 -7.99 24.11 -4.52
CA GLU A 70 -6.97 23.73 -5.48
C GLU A 70 -6.10 22.58 -4.96
N ILE A 71 -5.92 21.55 -5.79
CA ILE A 71 -5.05 20.43 -5.50
C ILE A 71 -3.87 20.45 -6.48
N LYS A 72 -2.65 20.50 -5.94
CA LYS A 72 -1.41 20.34 -6.71
C LYS A 72 -0.90 18.90 -6.57
N LEU A 73 -1.16 18.11 -7.60
CA LEU A 73 -0.68 16.72 -7.69
C LEU A 73 0.71 16.71 -8.32
N ARG A 74 1.72 16.23 -7.59
CA ARG A 74 3.03 15.92 -8.17
C ARG A 74 3.02 14.50 -8.68
N PHE A 75 3.64 14.28 -9.83
CA PHE A 75 3.82 12.95 -10.40
C PHE A 75 5.25 12.72 -10.92
N PHE A 76 5.67 11.47 -10.87
CA PHE A 76 6.92 10.94 -11.44
C PHE A 76 6.68 9.50 -11.87
N ILE A 77 6.97 9.16 -13.13
CA ILE A 77 6.66 7.87 -13.74
C ILE A 77 7.97 7.36 -14.34
N ALA A 78 8.46 6.23 -13.81
CA ALA A 78 9.77 5.70 -14.20
C ALA A 78 9.82 5.16 -15.64
N THR A 79 8.67 4.83 -16.22
CA THR A 79 8.55 4.28 -17.58
C THR A 79 7.88 5.26 -18.53
N THR A 80 8.30 5.28 -19.79
CA THR A 80 7.62 6.06 -20.82
C THR A 80 6.23 5.50 -21.09
N LEU A 81 5.22 6.38 -21.05
CA LEU A 81 3.83 6.06 -21.38
C LEU A 81 3.42 6.71 -22.71
N PRO A 82 2.41 6.15 -23.40
CA PRO A 82 1.72 6.81 -24.51
C PRO A 82 1.31 8.25 -24.18
N SER A 83 1.22 9.12 -25.19
CA SER A 83 0.86 10.53 -24.98
C SER A 83 -0.56 10.72 -24.43
N ASN A 84 -1.46 9.78 -24.71
CA ASN A 84 -2.82 9.72 -24.21
C ASN A 84 -2.95 8.97 -22.88
N ALA A 85 -1.85 8.63 -22.20
CA ALA A 85 -1.89 8.23 -20.79
C ALA A 85 -2.42 9.40 -19.95
N TRP A 86 -3.14 9.11 -18.86
CA TRP A 86 -3.88 10.15 -18.14
C TRP A 86 -3.93 9.91 -16.63
N ILE A 87 -4.09 11.02 -15.90
CA ILE A 87 -4.39 11.03 -14.48
C ILE A 87 -5.71 11.75 -14.27
N GLY A 88 -6.64 11.15 -13.53
CA GLY A 88 -7.94 11.75 -13.24
C GLY A 88 -8.44 11.51 -11.83
N ILE A 89 -9.43 12.29 -11.43
CA ILE A 89 -10.13 12.16 -10.15
C ILE A 89 -11.32 11.24 -10.34
N VAL A 90 -11.31 10.10 -9.66
CA VAL A 90 -12.39 9.10 -9.71
C VAL A 90 -12.92 8.87 -8.29
N PRO A 91 -14.25 8.80 -8.07
CA PRO A 91 -14.79 8.45 -6.76
C PRO A 91 -14.24 7.09 -6.29
N SER A 92 -13.80 7.01 -5.03
CA SER A 92 -13.08 5.82 -4.55
C SER A 92 -13.94 4.56 -4.42
N GLU A 93 -15.26 4.65 -4.59
CA GLU A 93 -16.19 3.53 -4.68
C GLU A 93 -16.20 2.83 -6.05
N ILE A 94 -15.65 3.47 -7.09
CA ILE A 94 -15.55 2.86 -8.43
C ILE A 94 -14.49 1.76 -8.39
N PRO A 95 -14.77 0.56 -8.94
CA PRO A 95 -13.80 -0.53 -8.99
C PRO A 95 -12.49 -0.09 -9.65
N HIS A 96 -11.35 -0.46 -9.06
CA HIS A 96 -10.03 -0.17 -9.62
C HIS A 96 -9.70 -1.09 -10.80
N GLY A 97 -8.70 -0.69 -11.59
CA GLY A 97 -8.02 -1.56 -12.55
C GLY A 97 -8.36 -1.30 -14.01
N SER A 98 -9.65 -1.17 -14.36
CA SER A 98 -10.07 -0.93 -15.75
C SER A 98 -10.08 0.56 -16.06
N GLU A 99 -9.31 0.96 -17.07
CA GLU A 99 -9.29 2.34 -17.55
C GLU A 99 -10.65 2.76 -18.12
N ALA A 100 -11.31 1.91 -18.90
CA ALA A 100 -12.63 2.18 -19.45
C ALA A 100 -13.72 2.35 -18.36
N GLU A 101 -13.65 1.58 -17.27
CA GLU A 101 -14.58 1.76 -16.15
C GLU A 101 -14.27 3.05 -15.38
N ASN A 102 -13.00 3.40 -15.22
CA ASN A 102 -12.57 4.62 -14.56
C ASN A 102 -12.92 5.87 -15.39
N ASP A 103 -12.68 5.87 -16.70
CA ASP A 103 -13.00 6.95 -17.64
C ASP A 103 -14.49 7.26 -17.63
N LYS A 104 -15.35 6.24 -17.60
CA LYS A 104 -16.81 6.42 -17.50
C LYS A 104 -17.25 7.18 -16.23
N HIS A 105 -16.45 7.15 -15.16
CA HIS A 105 -16.81 7.69 -13.85
C HIS A 105 -15.89 8.81 -13.37
N ASP A 106 -14.93 9.23 -14.20
CA ASP A 106 -14.02 10.28 -13.82
C ASP A 106 -14.77 11.62 -13.71
N LEU A 107 -14.33 12.46 -12.78
CA LEU A 107 -14.89 13.80 -12.60
C LEU A 107 -14.11 14.84 -13.40
N THR A 108 -12.83 14.56 -13.61
CA THR A 108 -11.90 15.36 -14.39
C THR A 108 -10.60 14.59 -14.58
N PHE A 109 -10.00 14.75 -15.75
CA PHE A 109 -8.71 14.15 -16.08
C PHE A 109 -7.78 15.15 -16.78
N LYS A 110 -6.51 14.76 -16.86
CA LYS A 110 -5.50 15.40 -17.69
C LYS A 110 -4.61 14.34 -18.32
N TYR A 111 -4.36 14.47 -19.62
CA TYR A 111 -3.34 13.69 -20.30
C TYR A 111 -1.94 14.06 -19.82
N LEU A 112 -1.07 13.06 -19.74
CA LEU A 112 0.36 13.23 -19.48
C LEU A 112 1.08 13.86 -20.68
N ASN A 113 0.57 13.67 -21.91
CA ASN A 113 1.17 14.21 -23.13
C ASN A 113 2.67 13.87 -23.27
N GLY A 114 3.06 12.66 -22.83
CA GLY A 114 4.44 12.18 -22.85
C GLY A 114 5.33 12.71 -21.71
N MET A 115 4.80 13.53 -20.79
CA MET A 115 5.52 13.92 -19.58
C MET A 115 5.65 12.73 -18.63
N SER A 116 6.87 12.46 -18.17
CA SER A 116 7.16 11.45 -17.14
C SER A 116 7.18 12.03 -15.74
N GLU A 117 7.27 13.36 -15.58
CA GLU A 117 7.23 14.02 -14.28
C GLU A 117 6.64 15.42 -14.39
N GLY A 118 6.14 15.94 -13.27
CA GLY A 118 5.65 17.31 -13.21
C GLY A 118 4.65 17.55 -12.10
N THR A 119 3.92 18.65 -12.23
CA THR A 119 2.81 19.01 -11.34
C THR A 119 1.57 19.32 -12.16
N MET A 120 0.46 18.70 -11.79
CA MET A 120 -0.86 18.97 -12.34
C MET A 120 -1.72 19.70 -11.31
N THR A 121 -2.54 20.64 -11.78
CA THR A 121 -3.47 21.39 -10.93
C THR A 121 -4.90 20.95 -11.19
N PHE A 122 -5.59 20.52 -10.12
CA PHE A 122 -6.98 20.11 -10.13
C PHE A 122 -7.79 20.93 -9.13
N LYS A 123 -9.12 20.78 -9.17
CA LYS A 123 -10.01 21.26 -8.13
C LYS A 123 -10.62 20.08 -7.39
N ALA A 124 -10.65 20.15 -6.06
CA ALA A 124 -11.34 19.18 -5.23
C ALA A 124 -12.82 19.10 -5.64
N PRO A 125 -13.41 17.89 -5.75
CA PRO A 125 -14.82 17.71 -6.02
C PRO A 125 -15.72 18.53 -5.10
N ALA A 126 -16.88 18.98 -5.60
CA ALA A 126 -17.81 19.79 -4.82
C ALA A 126 -18.55 18.97 -3.74
N LYS A 127 -18.71 17.66 -3.97
CA LYS A 127 -19.37 16.74 -3.06
C LYS A 127 -18.35 16.21 -2.05
N PRO A 128 -18.63 16.26 -0.73
CA PRO A 128 -17.79 15.59 0.26
C PRO A 128 -17.74 14.07 0.04
N GLY A 129 -16.59 13.47 0.27
CA GLY A 129 -16.37 12.04 0.05
C GLY A 129 -14.90 11.65 -0.13
N MET A 130 -14.69 10.37 -0.42
CA MET A 130 -13.38 9.80 -0.73
C MET A 130 -13.20 9.75 -2.25
N TYR A 131 -12.03 10.19 -2.71
CA TYR A 131 -11.67 10.24 -4.11
C TYR A 131 -10.25 9.72 -4.31
N ASP A 132 -9.98 9.18 -5.50
CA ASP A 132 -8.65 8.78 -5.91
C ASP A 132 -8.19 9.62 -7.09
N PHE A 133 -6.94 10.07 -7.06
CA PHE A 133 -6.20 10.27 -8.30
C PHE A 133 -5.82 8.90 -8.85
N ARG A 134 -6.22 8.57 -10.08
CA ARG A 134 -5.90 7.30 -10.74
C ARG A 134 -5.08 7.56 -12.00
N LEU A 135 -3.93 6.90 -12.10
CA LEU A 135 -3.03 6.94 -13.25
C LEU A 135 -3.34 5.78 -14.18
N HIS A 136 -3.50 6.05 -15.47
CA HIS A 136 -3.76 5.06 -16.51
C HIS A 136 -2.70 5.11 -17.61
N ASP A 137 -2.36 3.95 -18.17
CA ASP A 137 -1.32 3.82 -19.19
C ASP A 137 -1.75 4.31 -20.58
N THR A 138 -3.05 4.31 -20.90
CA THR A 138 -3.57 4.83 -22.17
C THR A 138 -5.08 5.06 -22.09
N ASP A 139 -5.56 6.09 -22.78
CA ASP A 139 -6.97 6.31 -23.13
C ASP A 139 -7.38 5.51 -24.37
N ASN A 140 -7.16 4.19 -24.33
CA ASN A 140 -7.54 3.28 -25.42
C ASN A 140 -7.68 1.86 -24.87
N ASN A 141 -8.65 1.67 -23.97
CA ASN A 141 -8.86 0.40 -23.27
C ASN A 141 -7.61 -0.03 -22.48
N GLY A 142 -7.08 0.93 -21.72
CA GLY A 142 -5.89 0.76 -20.89
C GLY A 142 -6.17 0.06 -19.57
N LYS A 143 -5.22 0.22 -18.64
CA LYS A 143 -5.34 -0.21 -17.25
C LYS A 143 -4.89 0.89 -16.30
N GLU A 144 -5.44 0.84 -15.09
CA GLU A 144 -4.94 1.60 -13.96
C GLU A 144 -3.56 1.07 -13.55
N LEU A 145 -2.60 1.98 -13.38
CA LEU A 145 -1.23 1.68 -12.98
C LEU A 145 -0.96 1.98 -11.51
N ASP A 146 -1.61 3.01 -10.98
CA ASP A 146 -1.37 3.53 -9.63
C ASP A 146 -2.53 4.42 -9.19
N PHE A 147 -2.69 4.60 -7.89
CA PHE A 147 -3.66 5.54 -7.34
C PHE A 147 -3.22 6.20 -6.05
N LEU A 148 -3.78 7.38 -5.79
CA LEU A 148 -3.56 8.16 -4.57
C LEU A 148 -4.90 8.68 -4.02
N THR A 149 -5.32 8.13 -2.88
CA THR A 149 -6.58 8.49 -2.22
C THR A 149 -6.47 9.81 -1.44
N PHE A 150 -7.51 10.65 -1.53
CA PHE A 150 -7.71 11.84 -0.70
C PHE A 150 -9.19 11.99 -0.29
N GLU A 151 -9.44 12.85 0.69
CA GLU A 151 -10.77 13.13 1.23
C GLU A 151 -11.17 14.59 0.95
N VAL A 152 -12.43 14.80 0.58
CA VAL A 152 -13.07 16.12 0.56
C VAL A 152 -14.04 16.24 1.73
N LYS A 153 -13.86 17.25 2.59
CA LYS A 153 -14.77 17.57 3.71
C LYS A 153 -14.72 19.03 4.14
#